data_AF-A0A938WGS3-F1
#
_entry.id   AF-A0A938WGS3-F1
#
_cell.length_a   1.000
_cell.length_b   1.000
_cell.length_c   1.000
_cell.angle_alpha   90.00
_cell.angle_beta   90.00
_cell.angle_gamma   90.00
#
_symmetry.space_group_name_H-M   'P 1'
#
loop_
_entity.id
_entity.type
_entity.pdbx_description
1 polymer ?
#
loop_
_entity_poly.entity_id
_entity_poly.type
_entity_poly.pdbx_seq_one_letter_code
_entity_poly.pdbx_strand_id
1 'polypeptide(L)' 'AASGGRPADARAEASAALIALGYRPAEAARLLQQVGEDGASTEDLIRRALQAAVGREGSR' A
#
# COMPACT_ATOMS: atom_id res chain seq x y z
N ALA A 1 -17.59 5.31 -12.07
CA ALA A 1 -16.37 5.22 -12.89
C ALA A 1 -15.20 5.05 -11.93
N ALA A 2 -14.51 3.91 -11.95
CA ALA A 2 -13.38 3.68 -11.06
C ALA A 2 -12.25 4.63 -11.45
N SER A 3 -11.82 5.44 -10.48
CA SER A 3 -10.76 6.43 -10.62
C SER A 3 -9.46 5.75 -10.99
N GLY A 4 -9.08 5.80 -12.27
CA GLY A 4 -7.72 5.56 -12.72
C GLY A 4 -6.86 6.75 -12.33
N GLY A 5 -6.60 6.91 -11.03
CA GLY A 5 -5.61 7.87 -10.54
C GLY A 5 -4.26 7.52 -11.16
N ARG A 6 -3.48 8.54 -11.53
CA ARG A 6 -2.11 8.30 -12.03
C ARG A 6 -1.34 7.50 -10.96
N PRO A 7 -0.32 6.71 -11.34
CA PRO A 7 0.43 5.88 -10.38
C PRO A 7 0.88 6.65 -9.14
N ALA A 8 1.34 7.90 -9.31
CA ALA A 8 1.72 8.79 -8.20
C ALA A 8 0.55 9.11 -7.23
N ASP A 9 -0.67 9.26 -7.75
CA ASP A 9 -1.87 9.49 -6.93
C ASP A 9 -2.26 8.19 -6.19
N ALA A 10 -2.16 7.03 -6.86
CA ALA A 10 -2.52 5.74 -6.29
C ALA A 10 -1.69 5.36 -5.07
N ARG A 11 -0.39 5.66 -5.08
CA ARG A 11 0.49 5.39 -3.94
C ARG A 11 0.25 6.34 -2.77
N ALA A 12 -0.03 7.61 -3.03
CA ALA A 12 -0.37 8.55 -1.98
C ALA A 12 -1.68 8.15 -1.28
N GLU A 13 -2.70 7.76 -2.06
CA GLU A 13 -3.97 7.24 -1.53
C GLU A 13 -3.78 5.95 -0.75
N ALA A 14 -2.98 5.01 -1.27
CA ALA A 14 -2.68 3.77 -0.57
C ALA A 14 -1.96 4.02 0.76
N SER A 15 -1.03 4.99 0.80
CA SER A 15 -0.34 5.39 2.03
C SER A 15 -1.31 5.95 3.05
N ALA A 16 -2.22 6.84 2.64
CA ALA A 16 -3.23 7.41 3.52
C ALA A 16 -4.18 6.34 4.08
N ALA A 17 -4.60 5.38 3.24
CA ALA A 17 -5.43 4.26 3.67
C ALA A 17 -4.71 3.37 4.70
N LEU A 18 -3.44 3.02 4.48
CA LEU A 18 -2.65 2.25 5.43
C LEU A 18 -2.53 2.98 6.79
N ILE A 19 -2.30 4.30 6.77
CA ILE A 19 -2.26 5.10 8.00
C ILE A 19 -3.60 5.09 8.72
N ALA A 20 -4.72 5.20 7.99
CA ALA A 20 -6.06 5.13 8.56
C ALA A 20 -6.37 3.74 9.18
N LEU A 21 -5.73 2.67 8.69
CA LEU A 21 -5.79 1.33 9.27
C LEU A 21 -4.92 1.16 10.54
N GLY A 22 -4.12 2.17 10.90
CA GLY A 22 -3.25 2.15 12.09
C GLY A 22 -1.77 1.88 11.80
N TYR A 23 -1.37 1.78 10.53
CA TYR A 23 0.05 1.69 10.17
C TYR A 23 0.75 3.02 10.36
N ARG A 24 2.02 3.01 10.79
CA ARG A 24 2.81 4.25 10.89
C ARG A 24 3.09 4.78 9.48
N PRO A 25 3.15 6.11 9.27
CA PRO A 25 3.45 6.70 7.96
C PRO A 25 4.77 6.20 7.36
N ALA A 26 5.79 6.01 8.20
CA ALA A 26 7.06 5.43 7.77
C ALA A 26 6.93 3.95 7.34
N GLU A 27 6.09 3.16 8.03
CA GLU A 27 5.84 1.75 7.69
C GLU A 27 5.05 1.64 6.39
N ALA A 28 3.98 2.43 6.26
CA ALA A 28 3.14 2.50 5.06
C ALA A 28 3.98 2.85 3.82
N ALA A 29 4.79 3.92 3.91
CA ALA A 29 5.70 4.30 2.83
C ALA A 29 6.65 3.16 2.47
N ARG A 30 7.22 2.48 3.46
CA ARG A 30 8.17 1.37 3.28
C ARG A 30 7.53 0.16 2.59
N LEU A 31 6.37 -0.27 3.06
CA LEU A 31 5.60 -1.37 2.47
C LEU A 31 5.25 -1.06 1.00
N LEU A 32 4.83 0.17 0.72
CA LEU A 32 4.54 0.63 -0.64
C LEU A 32 5.80 0.70 -1.52
N GLN A 33 6.99 0.97 -0.96
CA GLN A 33 8.24 0.87 -1.72
C GLN A 33 8.58 -0.58 -2.10
N GLN A 34 8.21 -1.56 -1.26
CA GLN A 34 8.53 -2.95 -1.48
C GLN A 34 7.66 -3.62 -2.55
N VAL A 35 6.41 -3.16 -2.72
CA VAL A 35 5.42 -3.80 -3.61
C VAL A 35 5.41 -3.28 -5.05
N GLY A 36 6.07 -2.15 -5.32
CA GLY A 36 6.21 -1.54 -6.65
C GLY A 36 4.92 -0.90 -7.18
N GLU A 37 5.05 0.00 -8.16
CA GLU A 37 3.94 0.80 -8.72
C GLU A 37 3.52 0.39 -10.15
N ASP A 38 4.11 -0.66 -10.71
CA ASP A 38 3.94 -1.03 -12.12
C ASP A 38 2.48 -1.40 -12.44
N GLY A 39 1.73 -0.40 -12.95
CA GLY A 39 0.33 -0.54 -13.34
C GLY A 39 -0.64 -0.89 -12.20
N ALA A 40 -0.21 -0.79 -10.94
CA ALA A 40 -1.01 -1.20 -9.79
C ALA A 40 -2.01 -0.10 -9.39
N SER A 41 -3.28 -0.47 -9.30
CA SER A 41 -4.32 0.40 -8.72
C SER A 41 -4.10 0.61 -7.23
N THR A 42 -4.65 1.70 -6.67
CA THR A 42 -4.63 2.01 -5.22
C THR A 42 -5.00 0.80 -4.36
N GLU A 43 -6.08 0.10 -4.71
CA GLU A 43 -6.55 -1.09 -3.99
C GLU A 43 -5.54 -2.24 -4.04
N ASP A 44 -4.87 -2.43 -5.18
CA ASP A 44 -3.85 -3.48 -5.35
C ASP A 44 -2.61 -3.18 -4.49
N LEU A 45 -2.18 -1.91 -4.47
CA LEU A 45 -1.11 -1.44 -3.60
C LEU A 45 -1.43 -1.68 -2.12
N ILE A 46 -2.65 -1.36 -1.66
CA ILE A 46 -3.09 -1.60 -0.29
C ILE A 46 -3.07 -3.10 0.03
N ARG A 47 -3.65 -3.95 -0.82
CA ARG A 47 -3.66 -5.41 -0.61
C ARG A 47 -2.25 -5.97 -0.52
N ARG A 48 -1.36 -5.61 -1.45
CA ARG A 48 0.03 -6.07 -1.47
C ARG A 48 0.80 -5.59 -0.24
N ALA A 49 0.62 -4.33 0.16
CA ALA A 49 1.26 -3.79 1.35
C ALA A 49 0.81 -4.50 2.63
N LEU A 50 -0.48 -4.81 2.77
CA LEU A 50 -1.01 -5.57 3.89
C LEU A 50 -0.51 -7.02 3.90
N GLN A 51 -0.44 -7.68 2.74
CA GLN A 51 0.15 -9.02 2.62
C GLN A 51 1.62 -9.03 3.03
N ALA A 52 2.39 -8.02 2.63
CA ALA A 52 3.79 -7.88 3.05
C ALA A 52 3.93 -7.63 4.56
N ALA A 53 3.00 -6.90 5.18
CA ALA A 53 2.98 -6.68 6.62
C ALA A 53 2.64 -7.97 7.40
N VAL A 54 1.57 -8.67 7.03
CA VAL A 54 1.12 -9.89 7.72
C VAL A 54 2.09 -11.06 7.48
N GLY A 55 2.68 -11.18 6.29
CA GLY A 55 3.68 -12.20 5.98
C GLY A 55 4.93 -12.14 6.85
N ARG A 56 5.19 -11.00 7.50
CA ARG A 56 6.31 -10.83 8.44
C ARG A 56 6.00 -11.31 9.86
N GLU A 57 4.72 -11.31 10.24
CA GLU A 57 4.25 -11.67 11.59
C GLU A 57 3.84 -13.13 11.71
N GLY A 58 3.33 -13.73 10.63
CA GLY A 58 2.91 -15.15 10.60
C GLY A 58 4.04 -16.18 10.51
N SER A 59 5.30 -15.75 10.41
CA SER A 59 6.47 -16.64 10.34
C SER A 59 7.24 -16.75 11.66
N ARG A 60 6.56 -16.52 12.80
CA ARG A 60 7.06 -16.78 14.16
C ARG A 60 6.25 -17.87 14.83
#